data_AF-A0A9D8KZ51-F1
#
_entry.id   AF-A0A9D8KZ51-F1
#
_cell.length_a   1.000
_cell.length_b   1.000
_cell.length_c   1.000
_cell.angle_alpha   90.00
_cell.angle_beta   90.00
_cell.angle_gamma   90.00
#
_symmetry.space_group_name_H-M   'P 1'
#
loop_
_entity.id
_entity.type
_entity.pdbx_description
1 polymer ?
#
loop_
_entity_poly.entity_id
_entity_poly.type
_entity_poly.pdbx_seq_one_letter_code
_entity_poly.pdbx_strand_id
1 'polypeptide(L)' 'MAGFRTLTSRSVVLRQTNIDTDQIIPARFLSTTERAGLGKNAFNDWRWQADGSPNP' A
#
# COMPACT_ATOMS: atom_id res chain seq x y z
N MET A 1 25.98 11.81 -4.50
CA MET A 1 24.55 11.48 -4.60
C MET A 1 23.81 12.68 -5.14
N ALA A 2 23.01 12.51 -6.20
CA ALA A 2 22.05 13.54 -6.59
C ALA A 2 20.86 13.49 -5.62
N GLY A 3 20.52 14.62 -5.00
CA GLY A 3 19.36 14.72 -4.13
C GLY A 3 18.04 14.66 -4.91
N PHE A 4 16.96 14.33 -4.21
CA PHE A 4 15.60 14.49 -4.72
C PHE A 4 15.32 15.99 -4.98
N ARG A 5 14.82 16.34 -6.17
CA ARG A 5 14.62 17.77 -6.55
C ARG A 5 13.16 18.13 -6.76
N THR A 6 12.52 17.49 -7.75
CA THR A 6 11.14 17.80 -8.11
C THR A 6 10.46 16.52 -8.57
N LEU A 7 9.24 16.29 -8.08
CA LEU A 7 8.34 15.23 -8.52
C LEU A 7 6.99 15.86 -8.83
N THR A 8 6.54 15.69 -10.06
CA THR A 8 5.17 16.04 -10.48
C THR A 8 4.41 14.74 -10.72
N SER A 9 3.37 14.48 -9.93
CA SER A 9 2.58 13.26 -10.01
C SER A 9 1.13 13.50 -9.61
N ARG A 10 0.28 12.50 -9.86
CA ARG A 10 -1.09 12.48 -9.32
C ARG A 10 -1.05 12.16 -7.83
N SER A 11 -1.93 12.78 -7.06
CA SER A 11 -2.15 12.51 -5.64
C SER A 11 -3.45 11.75 -5.40
N VAL A 12 -3.55 11.11 -4.24
CA VAL A 12 -4.77 10.50 -3.70
C VAL A 12 -4.94 10.96 -2.27
N VAL A 13 -6.18 11.16 -1.82
CA VAL A 13 -6.49 11.58 -0.45
C VAL A 13 -6.99 10.37 0.34
N LEU A 14 -6.26 9.98 1.39
CA LEU A 14 -6.68 8.98 2.36
C LEU A 14 -7.20 9.71 3.61
N ARG A 15 -8.53 9.77 3.78
CA ARG A 15 -9.17 10.45 4.91
C ARG A 15 -9.20 9.58 6.18
N GLN A 16 -8.05 9.06 6.59
CA GLN A 16 -7.92 8.21 7.76
C GLN A 16 -6.78 8.71 8.65
N THR A 17 -7.03 8.75 9.96
CA THR A 17 -6.03 9.06 10.99
C THR A 17 -5.47 7.77 11.58
N ASN A 18 -4.25 7.83 12.14
CA ASN A 18 -3.60 6.71 12.81
C ASN A 18 -3.44 5.47 11.92
N ILE A 19 -2.98 5.68 10.68
CA ILE A 19 -2.71 4.59 9.75
C ILE A 19 -1.51 3.78 10.28
N ASP A 20 -1.73 2.51 10.63
CA ASP A 20 -0.70 1.62 11.17
C ASP A 20 0.02 0.78 10.10
N THR A 21 0.98 -0.03 10.53
CA THR A 21 1.82 -0.84 9.62
C THR A 21 1.04 -1.96 8.93
N ASP A 22 0.09 -2.59 9.62
CA ASP A 22 -0.71 -3.67 9.03
C ASP A 22 -1.74 -3.11 8.04
N GLN A 23 -2.23 -1.90 8.26
CA GLN A 23 -3.09 -1.19 7.31
C GLN A 23 -2.32 -0.81 6.03
N ILE A 24 -1.05 -0.42 6.14
CA ILE A 24 -0.20 -0.17 4.96
C ILE A 24 0.10 -1.49 4.25
N ILE A 25 0.54 -2.52 4.97
CA ILE A 25 0.80 -3.84 4.43
C ILE A 25 0.61 -4.91 5.51
N PRO A 26 -0.40 -5.78 5.38
CA PRO A 26 -0.63 -6.81 6.39
C PRO A 26 0.52 -7.80 6.50
N ALA A 27 0.89 -8.18 7.72
CA ALA A 27 2.01 -9.08 8.01
C ALA A 27 1.94 -10.43 7.28
N ARG A 28 0.73 -10.93 6.96
CA ARG A 28 0.52 -12.17 6.17
C ARG A 28 1.17 -12.15 4.78
N PHE A 29 1.51 -10.97 4.26
CA PHE A 29 2.21 -10.82 2.98
C PHE A 29 3.74 -10.69 3.12
N LEU A 30 4.25 -10.66 4.34
CA LEU A 30 5.68 -10.43 4.65
C LEU A 30 6.46 -11.72 4.95
N SER A 31 5.85 -12.89 4.76
CA SER A 31 6.51 -14.20 4.89
C SER A 31 7.43 -14.53 3.71
N THR A 32 7.39 -13.74 2.63
CA THR A 32 8.23 -13.92 1.45
C THR A 32 9.64 -13.37 1.67
N THR A 33 10.64 -14.03 1.06
CA THR A 33 12.01 -13.52 0.97
C THR A 33 12.22 -12.59 -0.22
N GLU A 34 11.26 -12.56 -1.16
CA GLU A 34 11.30 -11.71 -2.34
C GLU A 34 10.83 -10.29 -2.02
N ARG A 35 11.58 -9.29 -2.48
CA ARG A 35 11.22 -7.87 -2.32
C ARG A 35 10.28 -7.37 -3.42
N ALA A 36 10.27 -8.04 -4.56
CA ALA A 36 9.49 -7.63 -5.71
C ALA A 36 8.00 -7.91 -5.49
N GLY A 37 7.14 -7.06 -6.06
CA GLY A 37 5.71 -7.31 -6.10
C GLY A 37 4.93 -7.03 -4.80
N LEU A 38 5.58 -6.64 -3.70
CA LEU A 38 4.89 -6.32 -2.44
C LEU A 38 3.91 -5.15 -2.57
N GLY A 39 4.17 -4.19 -3.47
CA GLY A 39 3.29 -3.04 -3.70
C GLY A 39 1.86 -3.41 -4.11
N LYS A 40 1.63 -4.60 -4.69
CA LYS A 40 0.28 -5.06 -5.02
C LYS A 40 -0.58 -5.32 -3.77
N ASN A 41 0.08 -5.61 -2.65
CA ASN A 41 -0.54 -5.90 -1.35
C ASN A 41 -0.67 -4.65 -0.46
N ALA A 42 -0.22 -3.48 -0.92
CA ALA A 42 -0.38 -2.23 -0.17
C ALA A 42 -1.88 -1.93 0.02
N PHE A 43 -2.27 -1.62 1.25
CA PHE A 43 -3.64 -1.33 1.65
C PHE A 43 -4.64 -2.43 1.28
N ASN A 44 -4.22 -3.70 1.35
CA ASN A 44 -5.01 -4.85 0.87
C ASN A 44 -6.41 -4.91 1.48
N ASP A 45 -6.52 -4.77 2.81
CA ASP A 45 -7.79 -4.84 3.55
C ASP A 45 -8.73 -3.66 3.25
N TRP A 46 -8.22 -2.56 2.69
CA TRP A 46 -9.06 -1.44 2.23
C TRP A 46 -9.45 -1.57 0.77
N ARG A 47 -8.56 -2.13 -0.06
CA ARG A 47 -8.73 -2.20 -1.52
C ARG A 47 -9.64 -3.33 -1.98
N TRP A 48 -9.77 -4.38 -1.20
CA TRP A 48 -10.44 -5.62 -1.63
C TRP A 48 -11.49 -6.06 -0.63
N GLN A 49 -12.61 -6.55 -1.16
CA GLN A 49 -13.62 -7.28 -0.40
C GLN A 49 -13.17 -8.74 -0.19
N ALA A 50 -13.88 -9.47 0.68
CA ALA A 50 -13.56 -10.86 0.99
C ALA A 50 -13.68 -11.80 -0.22
N ASP A 51 -14.50 -11.44 -1.22
CA ASP A 51 -14.65 -12.17 -2.49
C ASP A 51 -13.56 -11.82 -3.51
N GLY A 52 -12.63 -10.92 -3.16
CA GLY A 52 -11.55 -10.45 -4.03
C GLY A 52 -11.94 -9.35 -5.00
N SER A 53 -13.18 -8.85 -4.96
CA SER A 53 -13.60 -7.70 -5.77
C SER A 53 -13.04 -6.37 -5.21
N PRO A 54 -12.81 -5.35 -6.05
CA PRO A 54 -12.43 -4.02 -5.57
C PRO A 54 -13.47 -3.45 -4.58
N ASN A 55 -12.98 -2.79 -3.54
CA ASN A 55 -13.80 -2.05 -2.59
C ASN A 55 -13.68 -0.52 -2.88
N PRO A 56 -14.68 0.10 -3.54
CA PRO A 56 -14.63 1.51 -3.95
C PRO A 56 -14.84 2.52 -2.81
#